data_AF-A0A0D6TCV4-F1
#
_entry.id   AF-A0A0D6TCV4-F1
#
_cell.length_a   1.000
_cell.length_b   1.000
_cell.length_c   1.000
_cell.angle_alpha   90.00
_cell.angle_beta   90.00
_cell.angle_gamma   90.00
#
_symmetry.space_group_name_H-M   'P 1'
#
loop_
_entity.id
_entity.type
_entity.pdbx_description
1 polymer ?
#
loop_
_entity_poly.entity_id
_entity_poly.type
_entity_poly.pdbx_seq_one_letter_code
_entity_poly.pdbx_strand_id
1 'polypeptide(L)'
;MLDFAKSLPEDLDELRRFTALLLAEVKSQAMLIEKLHHQLAGHRSHRFGPSSETIDQLQLALEASEIAVAKMTAKLRLPDEDPKDKPKRRPIPDHIPRQEIELTTGDDDCTHCCGTLRRLGEDITEELEYVRMRRSRPIDFHGSGALT
;
A
#
# COMPACT_ATOMS: atom_id res chain seq x y z
N MET A 1 -17.18 40.63 -10.53
CA MET A 1 -15.98 41.50 -10.50
C MET A 1 -16.40 42.78 -9.81
N LEU A 2 -15.59 43.32 -8.90
CA LEU A 2 -15.94 44.55 -8.19
C LEU A 2 -15.92 45.71 -9.20
N ASP A 3 -17.09 46.30 -9.48
CA ASP A 3 -17.29 47.42 -10.40
C ASP A 3 -16.73 48.72 -9.79
N PHE A 4 -15.41 48.83 -9.63
CA PHE A 4 -14.76 50.03 -9.09
C PHE A 4 -14.94 51.27 -9.99
N ALA A 5 -15.15 51.08 -11.29
CA ALA A 5 -15.26 52.16 -12.26
C ALA A 5 -16.42 53.14 -12.01
N LYS A 6 -17.46 52.73 -11.26
CA LYS A 6 -18.62 53.57 -10.95
C LYS A 6 -18.47 54.39 -9.65
N SER A 7 -17.40 54.16 -8.89
CA SER A 7 -17.16 54.80 -7.58
C SER A 7 -15.86 55.60 -7.52
N LEU A 8 -15.21 55.86 -8.66
CA LEU A 8 -14.01 56.70 -8.68
C LEU A 8 -14.41 58.17 -8.52
N PRO A 9 -13.75 58.92 -7.64
CA PRO A 9 -13.88 60.37 -7.59
C PRO A 9 -13.55 61.00 -8.95
N GLU A 10 -14.34 61.98 -9.40
CA GLU A 10 -14.09 62.71 -10.66
C GLU A 10 -13.10 63.86 -10.47
N ASP A 11 -12.87 64.30 -9.23
CA ASP A 11 -11.92 65.36 -8.90
C ASP A 11 -10.46 64.87 -8.92
N LEU A 12 -9.57 65.69 -9.49
CA LEU A 12 -8.17 65.37 -9.70
C LEU A 12 -7.42 65.22 -8.35
N ASP A 13 -7.72 66.08 -7.38
CA ASP A 13 -7.04 66.06 -6.08
C ASP A 13 -7.56 64.91 -5.20
N GLU A 14 -8.85 64.58 -5.29
CA GLU A 14 -9.41 63.38 -4.68
C GLU A 14 -8.80 62.09 -5.26
N LEU A 15 -8.62 62.00 -6.58
CA LEU A 15 -7.94 60.88 -7.23
C LEU A 15 -6.47 60.74 -6.78
N ARG A 16 -5.75 61.86 -6.64
CA ARG A 16 -4.36 61.85 -6.13
C ARG A 16 -4.28 61.34 -4.70
N ARG A 17 -5.23 61.71 -3.84
CA ARG A 17 -5.29 61.20 -2.46
C ARG A 17 -5.64 59.72 -2.43
N PHE A 18 -6.62 59.30 -3.24
CA PHE A 18 -7.05 57.91 -3.33
C PHE A 18 -5.92 57.00 -3.83
N THR A 19 -5.21 57.42 -4.89
CA THR A 19 -4.05 56.68 -5.42
C THR A 19 -2.91 56.59 -4.41
N ALA A 20 -2.65 57.65 -3.63
CA ALA A 20 -1.66 57.61 -2.55
C ALA A 20 -2.01 56.58 -1.46
N LEU A 21 -3.29 56.50 -1.07
CA LEU A 21 -3.78 55.50 -0.10
C LEU A 21 -3.67 54.08 -0.66
N LEU A 22 -4.07 53.85 -1.91
CA LEU A 22 -3.93 52.55 -2.56
C LEU A 22 -2.46 52.12 -2.66
N LEU A 23 -1.54 53.03 -2.99
CA LEU A 23 -0.11 52.72 -3.03
C LEU A 23 0.43 52.34 -1.64
N ALA A 24 -0.07 52.97 -0.58
CA ALA A 24 0.29 52.59 0.79
C ALA A 24 -0.24 51.20 1.15
N GLU A 25 -1.47 50.87 0.76
CA GLU A 25 -2.09 49.56 1.00
C GLU A 25 -1.43 48.45 0.18
N VAL A 26 -1.10 48.69 -1.09
CA VAL A 26 -0.36 47.71 -1.90
C VAL A 26 1.00 47.42 -1.28
N LYS A 27 1.68 48.43 -0.72
CA LYS A 27 2.95 48.23 0.00
C LYS A 27 2.76 47.43 1.28
N SER A 28 1.71 47.71 2.07
CA SER A 28 1.43 46.97 3.31
C SER A 28 1.14 45.49 3.02
N GLN A 29 0.35 45.22 1.98
CA GLN A 29 0.03 43.87 1.53
C GLN A 29 1.25 43.14 0.99
N ALA A 30 2.09 43.80 0.19
CA ALA A 30 3.33 43.20 -0.31
C ALA A 30 4.26 42.78 0.84
N MET A 31 4.42 43.62 1.87
CA MET A 31 5.20 43.27 3.06
C MET A 31 4.60 42.09 3.83
N LEU A 32 3.26 42.00 3.92
CA LEU A 32 2.59 40.88 4.56
C LEU A 32 2.79 39.57 3.79
N ILE A 33 2.70 39.61 2.45
CA ILE A 33 2.94 38.46 1.58
C ILE A 33 4.37 37.96 1.76
N GLU A 34 5.36 38.85 1.72
CA GLU A 34 6.77 38.50 1.95
C GLU A 34 6.99 37.86 3.33
N LYS A 35 6.37 38.43 4.38
CA LYS A 35 6.42 37.86 5.73
C LYS A 35 5.84 36.45 5.77
N LEU A 36 4.68 36.23 5.16
CA LEU A 36 4.03 34.93 5.12
C LEU A 36 4.82 33.91 4.32
N HIS A 37 5.40 34.32 3.17
CA HIS A 37 6.30 33.47 2.39
C HIS A 37 7.53 33.04 3.19
N HIS A 38 8.15 33.96 3.93
CA HIS A 38 9.28 33.65 4.79
C HIS A 38 8.91 32.64 5.90
N GLN A 39 7.78 32.85 6.57
CA GLN A 39 7.28 31.93 7.60
C GLN A 39 7.00 30.53 7.02
N LEU A 40 6.34 30.48 5.86
CA LEU A 40 6.01 29.23 5.19
C LEU A 40 7.28 28.49 4.75
N ALA A 41 8.28 29.20 4.23
CA ALA A 41 9.59 28.63 3.90
C ALA A 41 10.26 28.06 5.16
N GLY A 42 10.24 28.79 6.28
CA GLY A 42 10.77 28.31 7.57
C GLY A 42 10.09 27.02 8.04
N HIS A 43 8.75 26.98 8.00
CA HIS A 43 7.99 25.78 8.36
C HIS A 43 8.29 24.58 7.45
N ARG A 44 8.41 24.80 6.14
CA ARG A 44 8.76 23.74 5.19
C ARG A 44 10.17 23.21 5.43
N SER A 45 11.14 24.08 5.65
CA SER A 45 12.51 23.68 5.99
C SER A 45 12.60 22.94 7.31
N HIS A 46 11.81 23.31 8.32
CA HIS A 46 11.80 22.57 9.59
C HIS A 46 11.14 21.19 9.46
N ARG A 47 10.09 21.06 8.64
CA ARG A 47 9.31 19.81 8.54
C ARG A 47 9.86 18.83 7.50
N PHE A 48 10.47 19.34 6.44
CA PHE A 48 10.94 18.55 5.29
C PHE A 48 12.41 18.85 4.94
N GLY A 49 13.15 19.49 5.83
CA GLY A 49 14.55 19.80 5.59
C GLY A 49 15.48 18.67 6.01
N PRO A 50 16.78 18.80 5.71
CA PRO A 50 17.78 17.80 6.07
C PRO A 50 17.84 17.52 7.58
N SER A 51 17.60 18.55 8.41
CA SER A 51 17.58 18.43 9.87
C SER A 51 16.40 17.63 10.42
N SER A 52 15.27 17.55 9.70
CA SER A 52 14.18 16.65 10.10
C SER A 52 14.52 15.19 9.80
N GLU A 53 15.31 14.92 8.76
CA GLU A 53 15.71 13.55 8.38
C GLU A 53 16.77 12.96 9.32
N THR A 54 17.55 13.79 10.03
CA THR A 54 18.60 13.29 10.93
C THR A 54 18.05 12.49 12.10
N ILE A 55 16.87 12.86 12.62
CA ILE A 55 16.23 12.14 13.73
C ILE A 55 15.82 10.74 13.27
N ASP A 56 15.19 10.65 12.10
CA ASP A 56 14.75 9.38 11.53
C ASP A 56 15.94 8.46 11.24
N GLN A 57 17.06 9.02 10.74
CA GLN A 57 18.30 8.28 10.53
C GLN A 57 18.91 7.75 11.85
N LEU A 58 18.89 8.56 12.91
CA LEU A 58 19.38 8.14 14.23
C LEU A 58 18.51 7.03 14.84
N GLN A 59 17.19 7.09 14.66
CA GLN A 59 16.27 6.04 15.08
C GLN A 59 16.56 4.73 14.36
N LEU A 60 16.72 4.76 13.03
CA LEU A 60 17.06 3.58 12.24
C LEU A 60 18.40 2.97 12.67
N ALA A 61 19.41 3.81 12.93
CA ALA A 61 20.71 3.36 13.42
C ALA A 61 20.62 2.70 14.81
N LEU A 62 19.79 3.23 15.70
CA LEU A 62 19.53 2.65 17.01
C LEU A 62 18.86 1.28 16.88
N GLU A 63 17.79 1.17 16.09
CA GLU A 63 17.10 -0.11 15.83
C GLU A 63 18.06 -1.16 15.27
N ALA A 64 18.89 -0.80 14.29
CA ALA A 64 19.89 -1.69 13.74
C ALA A 64 20.88 -2.21 14.80
N SER A 65 21.29 -1.34 15.73
CA SER A 65 22.17 -1.71 16.85
C SER A 65 21.49 -2.68 17.82
N GLU A 66 20.21 -2.44 18.16
CA GLU A 66 19.44 -3.30 19.05
C GLU A 66 19.22 -4.68 18.44
N ILE A 67 18.91 -4.74 17.13
CA ILE A 67 18.81 -6.00 16.39
C ILE A 67 20.14 -6.75 16.40
N ALA A 68 21.26 -6.07 16.23
CA ALA A 68 22.58 -6.69 16.28
C ALA A 68 22.88 -7.29 17.66
N VAL A 69 22.58 -6.56 18.73
CA VAL A 69 22.71 -7.04 20.12
C VAL A 69 21.78 -8.23 20.38
N ALA A 70 20.52 -8.16 19.95
CA ALA A 70 19.56 -9.26 20.08
C ALA A 70 20.05 -10.52 19.36
N LYS A 71 20.60 -10.39 18.14
CA LYS A 71 21.18 -11.53 17.40
C LYS A 71 22.38 -12.15 18.13
N MET A 72 23.28 -11.33 18.68
CA MET A 72 24.42 -11.84 19.45
C MET A 72 23.97 -12.56 20.71
N THR A 73 23.03 -11.99 21.46
CA THR A 73 22.49 -12.62 22.68
C THR A 73 21.70 -13.89 22.40
N ALA A 74 21.00 -13.98 21.27
CA ALA A 74 20.32 -15.21 20.85
C ALA A 74 21.32 -16.34 20.54
N LYS A 75 22.43 -16.03 19.83
CA LYS A 75 23.50 -17.00 19.56
C LYS A 75 24.18 -17.51 20.84
N LEU A 76 24.29 -16.67 21.87
CA LEU A 76 24.87 -17.07 23.16
C LEU A 76 23.92 -17.95 24.00
N ARG A 77 22.61 -17.92 23.73
CA ARG A 77 21.58 -18.62 24.54
C ARG A 77 21.13 -19.96 23.96
N LEU A 78 21.36 -20.21 22.68
CA LEU A 78 20.94 -21.44 22.01
C LEU A 78 22.16 -22.32 21.72
N PRO A 79 22.10 -23.64 21.99
CA PRO A 79 23.07 -24.59 21.44
C PRO A 79 23.05 -24.52 19.91
N ASP A 80 24.20 -24.75 19.26
CA ASP A 80 24.26 -24.85 17.80
C ASP A 80 23.37 -26.02 17.34
N GLU A 81 22.21 -25.71 16.75
CA GLU A 81 21.36 -26.70 16.10
C GLU A 81 22.01 -27.08 14.76
N ASP A 82 22.29 -28.37 14.58
CA ASP A 82 22.78 -28.92 13.32
C ASP A 82 21.86 -28.50 12.15
N PRO A 83 22.42 -28.20 10.96
CA PRO A 83 21.64 -27.77 9.81
C PRO A 83 20.70 -28.90 9.37
N LYS A 84 19.43 -28.81 9.77
CA LYS A 84 18.37 -29.71 9.32
C LYS A 84 18.19 -29.53 7.81
N ASP A 85 18.29 -30.65 7.11
CA ASP A 85 18.18 -30.69 5.65
C ASP A 85 16.82 -30.11 5.23
N LYS A 86 16.83 -29.13 4.32
CA LYS A 86 15.61 -28.42 3.94
C LYS A 86 14.64 -29.41 3.30
N PRO A 87 13.37 -29.50 3.75
CA PRO A 87 12.42 -30.40 3.13
C PRO A 87 12.19 -29.97 1.67
N LYS A 88 12.73 -30.75 0.73
CA LYS A 88 12.45 -30.60 -0.70
C LYS A 88 11.01 -31.09 -0.95
N ARG A 89 10.17 -30.24 -1.54
CA ARG A 89 8.82 -30.64 -1.99
C ARG A 89 9.00 -31.73 -3.04
N ARG A 90 8.49 -32.93 -2.77
CA ARG A 90 8.40 -34.00 -3.78
C ARG A 90 7.15 -33.72 -4.62
N PRO A 91 7.20 -33.90 -5.95
CA PRO A 91 6.03 -33.76 -6.80
C PRO A 91 4.94 -34.76 -6.38
N ILE A 92 3.67 -34.40 -6.62
CA ILE A 92 2.55 -35.31 -6.33
C ILE A 92 2.66 -36.54 -7.27
N PRO A 93 2.49 -37.78 -6.76
CA PRO A 93 2.55 -38.98 -7.58
C PRO A 93 1.51 -39.02 -8.72
N ASP A 94 1.91 -39.53 -9.89
CA ASP A 94 1.10 -39.54 -11.12
C ASP A 94 -0.14 -40.45 -11.10
N HIS A 95 -0.20 -41.40 -10.17
CA HIS A 95 -1.32 -42.34 -10.06
C HIS A 95 -2.53 -41.77 -9.31
N ILE A 96 -2.40 -40.57 -8.73
CA ILE A 96 -3.49 -39.89 -8.03
C ILE A 96 -4.35 -39.18 -9.10
N PRO A 97 -5.69 -39.31 -9.07
CA PRO A 97 -6.56 -38.60 -10.00
C PRO A 97 -6.33 -37.09 -9.87
N ARG A 98 -6.01 -36.44 -10.99
CA ARG A 98 -5.75 -34.99 -11.06
C ARG A 98 -7.00 -34.27 -11.56
N GLN A 99 -7.28 -33.10 -10.97
CA GLN A 99 -8.26 -32.14 -11.48
C GLN A 99 -7.52 -30.88 -11.89
N GLU A 100 -7.61 -30.51 -13.17
CA GLU A 100 -7.02 -29.29 -13.70
C GLU A 100 -8.06 -28.16 -13.67
N ILE A 101 -7.68 -27.03 -13.06
CA ILE A 101 -8.52 -25.83 -12.98
C ILE A 101 -7.71 -24.67 -13.56
N GLU A 102 -8.05 -24.23 -14.77
CA GLU A 102 -7.47 -23.02 -15.35
C GLU A 102 -8.10 -21.78 -14.69
N LEU A 103 -7.30 -21.00 -13.97
CA LEU A 103 -7.72 -19.72 -13.40
C LEU A 103 -7.55 -18.62 -14.45
N THR A 104 -8.64 -18.29 -15.15
CA THR A 104 -8.67 -17.20 -16.14
C THR A 104 -9.42 -15.98 -15.59
N THR A 105 -9.19 -14.82 -16.19
CA THR A 105 -9.84 -13.56 -15.81
C THR A 105 -11.33 -13.49 -16.24
N GLY A 106 -11.83 -14.50 -16.96
CA GLY A 106 -13.22 -14.62 -17.39
C GLY A 106 -13.55 -13.90 -18.71
N ASP A 107 -12.88 -12.77 -18.98
CA ASP A 107 -13.06 -11.96 -20.18
C ASP A 107 -11.83 -12.00 -21.10
N ASP A 108 -12.05 -12.02 -22.42
CA ASP A 108 -10.99 -11.97 -23.43
C ASP A 108 -10.43 -10.55 -23.66
N ASP A 109 -11.12 -9.53 -23.14
CA ASP A 109 -10.76 -8.12 -23.30
C ASP A 109 -10.55 -7.44 -21.94
N CYS A 110 -9.61 -6.50 -21.89
CA CYS A 110 -9.35 -5.71 -20.69
C CYS A 110 -10.52 -4.74 -20.40
N THR A 111 -11.12 -4.85 -19.23
CA THR A 111 -12.24 -3.98 -18.78
C THR A 111 -11.88 -2.49 -18.66
N HIS A 112 -10.59 -2.13 -18.65
CA HIS A 112 -10.14 -0.73 -18.53
C HIS A 112 -9.75 -0.10 -19.88
N CYS A 113 -9.17 -0.86 -20.81
CA CYS A 113 -8.67 -0.31 -22.08
C CYS A 113 -9.26 -0.98 -23.33
N CYS A 114 -10.16 -1.95 -23.16
CA CYS A 114 -10.81 -2.70 -24.23
C CYS A 114 -9.84 -3.39 -25.19
N GLY A 115 -8.61 -3.68 -24.75
CA GLY A 115 -7.62 -4.41 -25.53
C GLY A 115 -7.72 -5.91 -25.33
N THR A 116 -7.53 -6.67 -26.41
CA THR A 116 -7.56 -8.14 -26.38
C THR A 116 -6.40 -8.71 -25.57
N LEU A 117 -6.74 -9.55 -24.59
CA LEU A 117 -5.78 -10.21 -23.72
C LEU A 117 -5.12 -11.39 -24.45
N ARG A 118 -3.86 -11.65 -24.13
CA ARG A 118 -3.10 -12.81 -24.63
C ARG A 118 -2.44 -13.53 -23.47
N ARG A 119 -2.33 -14.86 -23.53
CA ARG A 119 -1.64 -15.67 -22.50
C ARG A 119 -0.17 -15.23 -22.39
N LEU A 120 0.28 -14.92 -21.17
CA LEU A 120 1.66 -14.53 -20.87
C LEU A 120 2.17 -15.36 -19.69
N GLY A 121 3.02 -16.34 -19.98
CA GLY A 121 3.54 -17.26 -18.96
C GLY A 121 2.46 -18.21 -18.41
N GLU A 122 2.92 -19.20 -17.65
CA GLU A 122 2.07 -20.17 -16.96
C GLU A 122 2.71 -20.45 -15.59
N ASP A 123 1.95 -20.26 -14.52
CA ASP A 123 2.32 -20.65 -13.17
C ASP A 123 1.43 -21.81 -12.74
N ILE A 124 2.02 -22.97 -12.45
CA ILE A 124 1.32 -24.21 -12.10
C ILE A 124 1.47 -24.46 -10.60
N THR A 125 0.35 -24.63 -9.90
CA THR A 125 0.31 -25.03 -8.49
C THR A 125 -0.39 -26.38 -8.32
N GLU A 126 0.31 -27.37 -7.77
CA GLU A 126 -0.26 -28.68 -7.43
C GLU A 126 -0.80 -28.67 -5.99
N GLU A 127 -2.08 -29.02 -5.80
CA GLU A 127 -2.73 -29.17 -4.50
C GLU A 127 -3.20 -30.62 -4.29
N LEU A 128 -2.98 -31.19 -3.09
CA LEU A 128 -3.39 -32.55 -2.73
C LEU A 128 -4.56 -32.51 -1.72
N GLU A 129 -5.78 -32.78 -2.18
CA GLU A 129 -6.93 -32.95 -1.28
C GLU A 129 -6.97 -34.37 -0.71
N TYR A 130 -6.78 -34.50 0.61
CA TYR A 130 -6.88 -35.78 1.30
C TYR A 130 -8.34 -36.09 1.69
N VAL A 131 -8.99 -36.98 0.94
CA VAL A 131 -10.34 -37.48 1.27
C VAL A 131 -10.25 -38.73 2.13
N ARG A 132 -10.69 -38.64 3.38
CA ARG A 132 -10.77 -39.80 4.29
C ARG A 132 -11.94 -40.70 3.87
N MET A 133 -11.66 -41.98 3.59
CA MET A 133 -12.68 -42.96 3.17
C MET A 133 -13.89 -42.96 4.12
N ARG A 134 -15.09 -42.62 3.62
CA ARG A 134 -16.34 -42.80 4.37
C ARG A 134 -16.73 -44.28 4.32
N ARG A 135 -16.88 -44.93 5.49
CA ARG A 135 -17.46 -46.28 5.58
C ARG A 135 -18.85 -46.25 4.93
N SER A 136 -19.05 -47.05 3.89
CA SER A 136 -20.38 -47.32 3.36
C SER A 136 -21.26 -47.89 4.48
N ARG A 137 -22.47 -47.37 4.63
CA ARG A 137 -23.48 -47.98 5.51
C ARG A 137 -23.84 -49.37 4.94
N PRO A 138 -24.05 -50.39 5.78
CA PRO A 138 -24.47 -51.71 5.28
C PRO A 138 -25.80 -51.59 4.55
N ILE A 139 -25.91 -52.30 3.42
CA ILE A 139 -27.15 -52.47 2.65
C ILE A 139 -28.02 -53.43 3.47
N ASP A 140 -29.16 -52.95 3.98
CA ASP A 140 -30.11 -53.77 4.73
C ASP A 140 -30.78 -54.80 3.80
N PHE A 141 -30.37 -56.06 3.87
CA PHE A 141 -31.10 -57.17 3.26
C PHE A 141 -32.33 -57.49 4.11
N HIS A 142 -33.52 -57.12 3.64
CA HIS A 142 -34.78 -57.61 4.19
C HIS A 142 -35.02 -59.06 3.73
N GLY A 143 -34.64 -60.03 4.56
CA GLY A 143 -35.03 -61.42 4.41
C GLY A 143 -36.46 -61.65 4.90
N SER A 144 -37.40 -61.74 3.97
CA SER A 144 -38.77 -62.22 4.22
C SER A 144 -38.74 -63.74 4.46
N GLY A 145 -38.97 -64.14 5.71
CA GLY A 145 -39.21 -65.53 6.08
C GLY A 145 -40.35 -65.61 7.09
N ALA A 146 -41.57 -65.89 6.63
CA ALA A 146 -42.68 -66.30 7.47
C ALA A 146 -43.57 -67.32 6.71
N LEU A 147 -43.40 -68.59 7.11
CA LEU A 147 -44.39 -69.64 7.32
C LEU A 147 -45.62 -69.72 6.37
N THR A 148 -45.71 -70.76 5.55
CA THR A 148 -46.49 -72.01 5.78
C THR A 148 -46.36 -72.93 4.57
#